data_AF-A0A367K5K4-F1
#
_entry.id   AF-A0A367K5K4-F1
#
_cell.length_a   1.000
_cell.length_b   1.000
_cell.length_c   1.000
_cell.angle_alpha   90.00
_cell.angle_beta   90.00
_cell.angle_gamma   90.00
#
_symmetry.space_group_name_H-M   'P 1'
#
loop_
_entity.id
_entity.type
_entity.pdbx_description
1 polymer ?
#
loop_
_entity_poly.entity_id
_entity_poly.type
_entity_poly.pdbx_seq_one_letter_code
_entity_poly.pdbx_strand_id
1 'polypeptide(L)'
;MNSTIEDSSFPQTQDDIFNLAGALSPGEQVKELIVVWMNERNSPEMLPYRNDLVDSLTKASEKIFEQMEINTDTESRFIQMIQQTEIERIKYLLRSYLRTRLFKELIEAHGYAAFLHQLPASQQRQDEETPEGSMVIQPNLDAPVFAS
;
A
#
# COMPACT_ATOMS: atom_id res chain seq x y z
N MET A 1 -52.28 4.56 -28.45
CA MET A 1 -50.87 4.86 -28.77
C MET A 1 -50.18 5.23 -27.47
N ASN A 2 -49.59 4.26 -26.77
CA ASN A 2 -48.68 4.51 -25.65
C ASN A 2 -47.36 3.87 -26.05
N SER A 3 -46.39 4.70 -26.43
CA SER A 3 -45.02 4.27 -26.67
C SER A 3 -44.38 3.92 -25.33
N THR A 4 -44.21 2.63 -25.07
CA THR A 4 -43.27 2.13 -24.07
C THR A 4 -41.91 2.71 -24.43
N ILE A 5 -41.41 3.64 -23.62
CA ILE A 5 -40.01 4.04 -23.66
C ILE A 5 -39.27 2.79 -23.21
N GLU A 6 -38.65 2.08 -24.15
CA GLU A 6 -37.67 1.06 -23.81
C GLU A 6 -36.56 1.78 -23.04
N ASP A 7 -36.53 1.49 -21.74
CA ASP A 7 -35.52 1.96 -20.82
C ASP A 7 -34.16 1.66 -21.43
N SER A 8 -33.39 2.72 -21.68
CA SER A 8 -32.21 2.63 -22.52
C SER A 8 -31.24 1.63 -21.88
N SER A 9 -30.75 0.66 -22.65
CA SER A 9 -29.74 -0.33 -22.21
C SER A 9 -28.37 0.30 -21.86
N PHE A 10 -28.25 1.62 -21.88
CA PHE A 10 -26.97 2.34 -21.74
C PHE A 10 -26.37 2.38 -20.31
N PRO A 11 -27.11 2.25 -19.19
CA PRO A 11 -26.47 2.21 -17.88
C PRO A 11 -25.77 0.87 -17.61
N GLN A 12 -26.29 -0.25 -18.12
CA GLN A 12 -25.78 -1.58 -17.77
C GLN A 12 -24.48 -1.96 -18.50
N THR A 13 -24.22 -1.40 -19.68
CA THR A 13 -23.03 -1.76 -20.46
C THR A 13 -21.77 -1.02 -20.02
N GLN A 14 -21.85 0.03 -19.20
CA GLN A 14 -20.65 0.73 -18.73
C GLN A 14 -20.07 0.12 -17.46
N ASP A 15 -20.89 -0.49 -16.61
CA ASP A 15 -20.39 -1.10 -15.37
C ASP A 15 -19.85 -2.53 -15.59
N ASP A 16 -20.37 -3.26 -16.59
CA ASP A 16 -19.99 -4.66 -16.83
C ASP A 16 -18.77 -4.86 -17.75
N ILE A 17 -18.29 -3.82 -18.45
CA ILE A 17 -17.11 -3.95 -19.34
C ILE A 17 -15.78 -3.81 -18.57
N PHE A 18 -15.76 -3.05 -17.47
CA PHE A 18 -14.54 -2.86 -16.65
C PHE A 18 -14.26 -4.03 -15.68
N ASN A 19 -15.15 -5.02 -15.62
CA ASN A 19 -15.09 -6.13 -14.66
C ASN A 19 -14.51 -7.43 -15.21
N LEU A 20 -13.95 -7.43 -16.43
CA LEU A 20 -13.49 -8.67 -17.07
C LEU A 20 -12.10 -9.15 -16.60
N ALA A 21 -11.40 -8.41 -15.74
CA ALA A 21 -10.14 -8.88 -15.12
C ALA A 21 -9.78 -8.26 -13.75
N GLY A 22 -10.69 -7.56 -13.06
CA GLY A 22 -10.53 -7.10 -11.66
C GLY A 22 -9.30 -6.23 -11.31
N ALA A 23 -8.44 -5.87 -12.27
CA ALA A 23 -7.23 -5.11 -12.05
C ALA A 23 -7.51 -3.61 -12.16
N LEU A 24 -7.34 -2.89 -11.05
CA LEU A 24 -7.39 -1.43 -10.99
C LEU A 24 -6.48 -0.82 -12.08
N SER A 25 -6.89 0.31 -12.66
CA SER A 25 -6.01 1.07 -13.55
C SER A 25 -4.76 1.56 -12.79
N PRO A 26 -3.63 1.85 -13.47
CA PRO A 26 -2.42 2.33 -12.79
C PRO A 26 -2.66 3.57 -11.91
N GLY A 27 -3.53 4.49 -12.36
CA GLY A 27 -3.89 5.68 -11.59
C GLY A 27 -4.69 5.36 -10.33
N GLU A 28 -5.58 4.37 -10.38
CA GLU A 28 -6.33 3.90 -9.21
C GLU A 28 -5.44 3.13 -8.23
N GLN A 29 -4.51 2.33 -8.73
CA GLN A 29 -3.51 1.66 -7.90
C GLN A 29 -2.64 2.65 -7.13
N VAL A 30 -2.26 3.78 -7.75
CA VAL A 30 -1.51 4.85 -7.06
C VAL A 30 -2.36 5.49 -5.95
N LYS A 31 -3.65 5.77 -6.21
CA LYS A 31 -4.56 6.31 -5.18
C LYS A 31 -4.70 5.34 -4.01
N GLU A 32 -4.90 4.06 -4.31
CA GLU A 32 -4.96 3.00 -3.31
C GLU A 32 -3.66 2.90 -2.50
N LEU A 33 -2.50 2.99 -3.16
CA LEU A 33 -1.20 2.99 -2.48
C LEU A 33 -1.06 4.18 -1.52
N ILE A 34 -1.58 5.36 -1.88
CA ILE A 34 -1.57 6.54 -0.98
C ILE A 34 -2.40 6.24 0.28
N VAL A 35 -3.59 5.65 0.13
CA VAL A 35 -4.46 5.29 1.26
C VAL A 35 -3.76 4.27 2.16
N VAL A 36 -3.24 3.18 1.58
CA VAL A 36 -2.52 2.14 2.34
C VAL A 36 -1.29 2.71 3.04
N TRP A 37 -0.53 3.58 2.37
CA TRP A 37 0.61 4.26 2.96
C TRP A 37 0.24 5.17 4.13
N MET A 38 -0.83 5.96 3.99
CA MET A 38 -1.33 6.82 5.07
C MET A 38 -1.80 5.99 6.26
N ASN A 39 -2.56 4.92 6.01
CA ASN A 39 -3.04 4.01 7.05
C ASN A 39 -1.86 3.35 7.78
N GLU A 40 -0.84 2.90 7.04
CA GLU A 40 0.36 2.33 7.65
C GLU A 40 1.08 3.33 8.55
N ARG A 41 1.14 4.62 8.18
CA ARG A 41 1.79 5.65 9.00
C ARG A 41 1.00 6.03 10.25
N ASN A 42 -0.33 5.99 10.17
CA ASN A 42 -1.22 6.42 11.25
C ASN A 42 -1.62 5.27 12.18
N SER A 43 -1.47 4.02 11.73
CA SER A 43 -1.75 2.84 12.56
C SER A 43 -0.62 2.62 13.58
N PRO A 44 -0.94 2.41 14.87
CA PRO A 44 0.04 2.04 15.88
C PRO A 44 0.69 0.69 15.56
N GLU A 45 -0.11 -0.22 15.01
CA GLU A 45 0.30 -1.58 14.64
C GLU A 45 0.66 -1.67 13.15
N MET A 46 1.39 -2.73 12.79
CA MET A 46 1.67 -3.04 11.39
C MET A 46 0.44 -3.56 10.66
N LEU A 47 0.15 -3.01 9.49
CA LEU A 47 -0.98 -3.46 8.68
C LEU A 47 -0.61 -4.62 7.73
N PRO A 48 -1.58 -5.36 7.17
CA PRO A 48 -1.30 -6.42 6.19
C PRO A 48 -0.53 -5.92 4.97
N TYR A 49 0.48 -6.68 4.54
CA TYR A 49 1.33 -6.28 3.42
C TYR A 49 0.61 -6.44 2.07
N ARG A 50 0.36 -5.31 1.41
CA ARG A 50 -0.19 -5.23 0.04
C ARG A 50 0.87 -5.52 -1.04
N ASN A 51 1.31 -6.78 -1.09
CA ASN A 51 2.24 -7.29 -2.11
C ASN A 51 1.73 -7.03 -3.54
N ASP A 52 0.43 -7.21 -3.74
CA ASP A 52 -0.28 -7.04 -5.01
C ASP A 52 -0.05 -5.65 -5.61
N LEU A 53 -0.22 -4.61 -4.80
CA LEU A 53 -0.04 -3.22 -5.22
C LEU A 53 1.43 -2.88 -5.47
N VAL A 54 2.32 -3.33 -4.58
CA VAL A 54 3.76 -3.05 -4.69
C VAL A 54 4.33 -3.67 -5.96
N ASP A 55 4.04 -4.94 -6.21
CA ASP A 55 4.54 -5.66 -7.38
C ASP A 55 3.97 -5.08 -8.68
N SER A 56 2.67 -4.79 -8.70
CA SER A 56 2.00 -4.24 -9.88
C SER A 56 2.53 -2.85 -10.22
N LEU A 57 2.64 -1.95 -9.25
CA LEU A 57 3.15 -0.58 -9.47
C LEU A 57 4.64 -0.56 -9.80
N THR A 58 5.44 -1.46 -9.23
CA THR A 58 6.85 -1.59 -9.57
C THR A 58 7.01 -1.99 -11.04
N LYS A 59 6.34 -3.07 -11.46
CA LYS A 59 6.35 -3.54 -12.85
C LYS A 59 5.81 -2.49 -13.83
N ALA A 60 4.74 -1.80 -13.45
CA ALA A 60 4.18 -0.72 -14.27
C ALA A 60 5.20 0.43 -14.45
N SER A 61 5.90 0.81 -13.39
CA SER A 61 6.92 1.87 -13.45
C SER A 61 8.12 1.49 -14.30
N GLU A 62 8.57 0.24 -14.21
CA GLU A 62 9.67 -0.32 -15.03
C GLU A 62 9.28 -0.34 -16.51
N LYS A 63 8.08 -0.82 -16.83
CA LYS A 63 7.58 -0.85 -18.20
C LYS A 63 7.50 0.54 -18.85
N ILE A 64 7.00 1.55 -18.12
CA ILE A 64 6.92 2.92 -18.65
C ILE A 64 8.34 3.50 -18.85
N PHE A 65 9.26 3.19 -17.94
CA PHE A 65 10.65 3.61 -18.05
C PHE A 65 11.34 3.01 -19.29
N GLU A 66 11.19 1.70 -19.53
CA GLU A 66 11.73 1.02 -20.72
C GLU A 66 11.15 1.61 -22.02
N GLN A 67 9.84 1.90 -22.05
CA GLN A 67 9.19 2.53 -23.20
C GLN A 67 9.74 3.93 -23.48
N MET A 68 10.10 4.67 -22.43
CA MET A 68 10.71 5.99 -22.55
C MET A 68 12.13 5.91 -23.12
N GLU A 69 12.94 4.94 -22.68
CA GLU A 69 14.31 4.76 -23.19
C GLU A 69 14.34 4.42 -24.69
N ILE A 70 13.34 3.67 -25.17
CA ILE A 70 13.22 3.31 -26.59
C ILE A 70 12.71 4.50 -27.42
N ASN A 71 11.91 5.39 -26.83
CA ASN A 71 11.36 6.54 -27.52
C ASN A 71 12.39 7.69 -27.63
N THR A 72 13.02 7.81 -28.81
CA THR A 72 14.02 8.85 -29.10
C THR A 72 13.46 10.09 -29.79
N ASP A 73 12.13 10.17 -29.95
CA ASP A 73 11.47 11.29 -30.61
C ASP A 73 11.64 12.60 -29.84
N THR A 74 12.11 13.63 -30.54
CA THR A 74 12.37 14.96 -29.98
C THR A 74 11.10 15.73 -29.64
N GLU A 75 10.00 15.48 -30.35
CA GLU A 75 8.71 16.13 -30.10
C GLU A 75 8.05 15.62 -28.81
N SER A 76 8.37 14.39 -28.42
CA SER A 76 7.88 13.74 -27.20
C SER A 76 8.60 14.14 -25.91
N ARG A 77 9.66 14.96 -25.97
CA ARG A 77 10.53 15.29 -24.80
C ARG A 77 9.76 15.84 -23.59
N PHE A 78 8.77 16.70 -23.83
CA PHE A 78 7.97 17.26 -22.73
C PHE A 78 7.13 16.18 -22.02
N ILE A 79 6.54 15.26 -22.77
CA ILE A 79 5.76 14.14 -22.23
C ILE A 79 6.68 13.17 -21.48
N GLN A 80 7.87 12.87 -22.01
CA GLN A 80 8.86 12.04 -21.34
C GLN A 80 9.30 12.65 -20.01
N MET A 81 9.50 13.98 -19.94
CA MET A 81 9.80 14.67 -18.68
C MET A 81 8.68 14.49 -17.63
N ILE A 82 7.42 14.60 -18.04
CA ILE A 82 6.27 14.36 -17.16
C ILE A 82 6.23 12.91 -16.68
N GLN A 83 6.39 11.95 -17.60
CA GLN A 83 6.43 10.53 -17.28
C GLN A 83 7.57 10.19 -16.31
N GLN A 84 8.75 10.80 -16.50
CA GLN A 84 9.90 10.59 -15.62
C GLN A 84 9.61 11.11 -14.21
N THR A 85 8.99 12.29 -14.12
CA THR A 85 8.56 12.89 -12.85
C THR A 85 7.52 12.02 -12.15
N GLU A 86 6.58 11.47 -12.90
CA GLU A 86 5.55 10.55 -12.38
C GLU A 86 6.16 9.26 -11.83
N ILE A 87 7.08 8.63 -12.57
CA ILE A 87 7.80 7.44 -12.14
C ILE A 87 8.53 7.68 -10.82
N GLU A 88 9.25 8.80 -10.71
CA GLU A 88 9.97 9.10 -9.46
C GLU A 88 9.02 9.37 -8.29
N ARG A 89 7.84 9.95 -8.53
CA ARG A 89 6.81 10.11 -7.49
C ARG A 89 6.30 8.75 -7.00
N ILE A 90 6.01 7.81 -7.91
CA ILE A 90 5.56 6.46 -7.57
C ILE A 90 6.65 5.72 -6.79
N LYS A 91 7.90 5.77 -7.27
CA LYS A 91 9.04 5.14 -6.59
C LYS A 91 9.27 5.74 -5.19
N TYR A 92 9.13 7.06 -5.03
CA TYR A 92 9.20 7.71 -3.72
C TYR A 92 8.13 7.16 -2.78
N LEU A 93 6.88 7.07 -3.24
CA LEU A 93 5.77 6.60 -2.43
C LEU A 93 5.96 5.13 -1.99
N LEU A 94 6.31 4.24 -2.93
CA LEU A 94 6.63 2.84 -2.64
C LEU A 94 7.77 2.72 -1.60
N ARG A 95 8.85 3.47 -1.80
CA ARG A 95 10.00 3.53 -0.89
C ARG A 95 9.64 4.06 0.49
N SER A 96 8.73 5.04 0.57
CA SER A 96 8.26 5.60 1.83
C SER A 96 7.42 4.58 2.59
N TYR A 97 6.48 3.93 1.92
CA TYR A 97 5.65 2.86 2.48
C TYR A 97 6.48 1.70 3.03
N LEU A 98 7.41 1.16 2.23
CA LEU A 98 8.27 0.06 2.68
C LEU A 98 9.17 0.47 3.86
N ARG A 99 9.69 1.70 3.88
CA ARG A 99 10.49 2.21 5.00
C ARG A 99 9.67 2.33 6.28
N THR A 100 8.42 2.80 6.20
CA THR A 100 7.54 2.87 7.38
C THR A 100 7.32 1.49 7.98
N ARG A 101 7.09 0.47 7.13
CA ARG A 101 6.94 -0.91 7.61
C ARG A 101 8.21 -1.44 8.26
N LEU A 102 9.36 -1.31 7.58
CA LEU A 102 10.65 -1.77 8.12
C LEU A 102 11.00 -1.09 9.45
N PHE A 103 10.65 0.19 9.61
CA PHE A 103 10.86 0.89 10.87
C PHE A 103 10.06 0.27 12.02
N LYS A 104 8.80 -0.12 11.78
CA LYS A 104 7.98 -0.82 12.78
C LYS A 104 8.56 -2.18 13.14
N GLU A 105 8.92 -3.01 12.16
CA GLU A 105 9.58 -4.32 12.43
C GLU A 105 10.88 -4.14 13.21
N LEU A 106 11.67 -3.12 12.86
CA LEU A 106 12.95 -2.87 13.52
C LEU A 106 12.77 -2.46 14.98
N ILE A 107 11.75 -1.68 15.31
CA ILE A 107 11.44 -1.31 16.70
C ILE A 107 11.11 -2.56 17.51
N GLU A 108 10.25 -3.43 17.00
CA GLU A 108 9.87 -4.67 17.67
C GLU A 108 11.08 -5.58 17.90
N ALA A 109 11.87 -5.82 16.85
CA ALA A 109 13.08 -6.65 16.93
C ALA A 109 14.15 -6.04 17.86
N HIS A 110 14.33 -4.71 17.83
CA HIS A 110 15.27 -4.04 18.72
C HIS A 110 14.83 -4.12 20.17
N GLY A 111 13.54 -4.00 20.47
CA GLY A 111 13.00 -4.19 21.82
C GLY A 111 13.39 -5.55 22.40
N TYR A 112 13.28 -6.61 21.59
CA TYR A 112 13.71 -7.94 21.97
C TYR A 112 15.22 -8.03 22.22
N ALA A 113 16.03 -7.60 21.24
CA ALA A 113 17.49 -7.75 21.32
C ALA A 113 18.13 -6.88 22.42
N ALA A 114 17.64 -5.65 22.61
CA ALA A 114 18.23 -4.70 23.54
C ALA A 114 17.88 -5.03 25.00
N PHE A 115 16.68 -5.51 25.27
CA PHE A 115 16.18 -5.69 26.64
C PHE A 115 15.95 -7.15 27.00
N LEU A 116 15.13 -7.87 26.24
CA LEU A 116 14.67 -9.20 26.61
C LEU A 116 15.81 -10.22 26.65
N HIS A 117 16.78 -10.13 25.72
CA HIS A 117 17.94 -11.02 25.74
C HIS A 117 18.79 -10.91 27.02
N GLN A 118 18.72 -9.79 27.75
CA GLN A 118 19.46 -9.61 29.00
C GLN A 118 18.76 -10.26 30.20
N LEU A 119 17.48 -10.62 30.08
CA LEU A 119 16.71 -11.24 31.15
C LEU A 119 17.02 -12.74 31.26
N PRO A 120 16.85 -13.35 32.45
CA PRO A 120 16.88 -14.80 32.62
C PRO A 120 15.90 -15.50 31.67
N ALA A 121 16.23 -16.70 31.20
CA ALA A 121 15.43 -17.43 30.18
C ALA A 121 13.95 -17.60 30.55
N SER A 122 13.62 -17.66 31.84
CA SER A 122 12.23 -17.72 32.31
C SER A 122 11.42 -16.45 32.02
N GLN A 123 12.08 -15.30 31.89
CA GLN A 123 11.49 -13.97 31.70
C GLN A 123 11.66 -13.43 30.26
N GLN A 124 12.26 -14.21 29.36
CA GLN A 124 12.41 -13.84 27.94
C GLN A 124 11.12 -14.05 27.13
N ARG A 125 10.16 -14.78 27.69
CA ARG A 125 8.89 -15.13 27.04
C ARG A 125 7.94 -13.93 27.01
N GLN A 126 7.40 -13.63 25.84
CA GLN A 126 6.40 -12.57 25.62
C GLN A 126 4.99 -13.14 25.38
N ASP A 127 4.80 -14.43 25.63
CA ASP A 127 3.55 -15.17 25.43
C ASP A 127 2.92 -15.61 26.78
N GLU A 128 3.45 -15.11 27.91
CA GLU A 128 3.01 -15.52 29.24
C GLU A 128 1.87 -14.64 29.77
N GLU A 129 0.76 -15.26 30.15
CA GLU A 129 -0.33 -14.60 30.87
C GLU A 129 -0.20 -14.88 32.37
N THR A 130 0.17 -13.87 33.14
CA THR A 130 0.24 -13.98 34.60
C THR A 130 -0.97 -13.31 35.26
N PRO A 131 -1.37 -13.72 36.48
CA PRO A 131 -2.46 -13.05 37.21
C PRO A 131 -2.19 -11.57 37.53
N GLU A 132 -0.92 -11.15 37.56
CA GLU A 132 -0.49 -9.77 37.80
C GLU A 132 -0.46 -8.92 36.52
N GLY A 133 -0.52 -9.57 35.35
CA GLY A 133 -0.52 -8.91 34.03
C GLY A 133 -0.23 -9.87 32.88
N SER A 134 -0.80 -9.60 31.72
CA SER A 134 -0.48 -10.33 30.48
C SER A 134 0.77 -9.73 29.82
N MET A 135 1.76 -10.57 29.51
CA MET A 135 2.93 -10.19 28.72
C MET A 135 2.72 -10.37 27.22
N VAL A 136 1.54 -10.87 26.82
CA VAL A 136 1.12 -10.99 25.42
C VAL A 136 0.87 -9.59 24.85
N ILE A 137 1.68 -9.17 23.89
CA ILE A 137 1.48 -7.90 23.18
C ILE A 137 0.17 -7.99 22.41
N GLN A 138 -0.77 -7.11 22.71
CA GLN A 138 -2.04 -6.99 22.01
C GLN A 138 -2.07 -5.71 21.17
N PRO A 139 -2.70 -5.75 19.98
CA PRO A 139 -2.95 -4.56 19.18
C PRO A 139 -3.61 -3.46 20.00
N ASN A 140 -3.07 -2.25 19.98
CA ASN A 140 -3.73 -1.12 20.63
C ASN A 140 -4.92 -0.62 19.79
N LEU A 141 -6.12 -1.10 20.12
CA LEU A 141 -7.37 -0.74 19.43
C LEU A 141 -7.98 0.60 19.90
N ASP A 142 -7.56 1.12 21.05
CA ASP A 142 -8.09 2.35 21.65
C ASP A 142 -7.28 3.61 21.27
N ALA A 143 -6.15 3.43 20.57
CA ALA A 143 -5.32 4.53 20.11
C ALA A 143 -6.11 5.43 19.15
N PRO A 144 -6.25 6.74 19.44
CA PRO A 144 -6.95 7.64 18.55
C PRO A 144 -6.15 7.82 17.26
N VAL A 145 -6.73 7.40 16.14
CA VAL A 145 -6.18 7.63 14.79
C VAL A 145 -7.08 8.60 14.03
N PHE A 146 -6.48 9.49 13.24
CA PHE A 146 -7.24 10.32 12.32
C PHE A 146 -7.66 9.47 11.12
N ALA A 147 -8.97 9.22 10.97
CA ALA A 147 -9.55 8.58 9.79
C ALA A 147 -10.03 9.66 8.81
N SER A 148 -9.64 9.55 7.54
CA SER A 148 -10.01 10.47 6.44
C SER A 148 -10.87 9.79 5.40
#